data_AF-A0A2G8S380-F1
#
_entry.id   AF-A0A2G8S380-F1
#
_cell.length_a   1.000
_cell.length_b   1.000
_cell.length_c   1.000
_cell.angle_alpha   90.00
_cell.angle_beta   90.00
_cell.angle_gamma   90.00
#
_symmetry.space_group_name_H-M   'P 1'
#
loop_
_entity.id
_entity.type
_entity.pdbx_description
1 polymer ?
#
loop_
_entity_poly.entity_id
_entity_poly.type
_entity_poly.pdbx_seq_one_letter_code
_entity_poly.pdbx_strand_id
1 'polypeptide(L)'
;MSEKRITLYSAEESPFPQRVALTLEEGNIPYDTISFELLDKPDWYKEKVYPIAQVPYLVYGGPKLQPGDAPSPSLPQLGESLVILEFLADAFPSARLLPSDPFLRAKARLFCRAVEEKYNPAFMGVFFKQAPKEDLYAAVEHIQGLLPPDSGFAVGGEWSIADAAFLPGYLRTLVILELDPALSRFAPGAAAEALAELREAPRFARMQRYLEESMARPSAKKTWDPVRSVLFGFGRGVLPRARREFTGDMMLTEVNLQVSVKAKIARRFDFFLAQAQQREQQQQQD
;
A
#
# COMPACT_ATOMS: atom_id res chain seq x y z
N MET A 1 -3.10 -20.12 -28.93
CA MET A 1 -3.01 -19.99 -27.46
C MET A 1 -3.31 -18.55 -27.14
N SER A 2 -4.41 -18.23 -26.46
CA SER A 2 -4.62 -16.86 -25.99
C SER A 2 -3.47 -16.47 -25.07
N GLU A 3 -2.91 -15.26 -25.26
CA GLU A 3 -1.89 -14.74 -24.36
C GLU A 3 -2.48 -14.67 -22.93
N LYS A 4 -1.77 -15.22 -21.95
CA LYS A 4 -2.14 -15.17 -20.51
C LYS A 4 -1.73 -13.82 -19.90
N ARG A 5 -2.16 -12.73 -20.53
CA ARG A 5 -1.89 -11.35 -20.11
C ARG A 5 -2.63 -11.03 -18.81
N ILE A 6 -2.04 -10.22 -17.93
CA ILE A 6 -2.75 -9.67 -16.78
C ILE A 6 -3.02 -8.20 -17.05
N THR A 7 -4.26 -7.76 -16.87
CA THR A 7 -4.60 -6.34 -16.79
C THR A 7 -5.13 -6.04 -15.40
N LEU A 8 -4.48 -5.12 -14.69
CA LEU A 8 -4.87 -4.64 -13.37
C LEU A 8 -5.52 -3.26 -13.48
N TYR A 9 -6.80 -3.15 -13.15
CA TYR A 9 -7.44 -1.86 -12.91
C TYR A 9 -7.09 -1.40 -11.48
N SER A 10 -6.50 -0.21 -11.38
CA SER A 10 -5.83 0.27 -10.18
C SER A 10 -6.17 1.73 -9.86
N ALA A 11 -5.88 2.12 -8.62
CA ALA A 11 -5.85 3.51 -8.18
C ALA A 11 -4.71 3.63 -7.16
N GLU A 12 -3.78 4.55 -7.39
CA GLU A 12 -2.52 4.66 -6.65
C GLU A 12 -2.74 5.11 -5.19
N GLU A 13 -3.86 5.78 -4.92
CA GLU A 13 -4.27 6.24 -3.61
C GLU A 13 -4.71 5.07 -2.70
N SER A 14 -5.11 3.94 -3.29
CA SER A 14 -5.66 2.81 -2.55
C SER A 14 -4.58 1.79 -2.16
N PRO A 15 -4.56 1.29 -0.91
CA PRO A 15 -3.65 0.21 -0.53
C PRO A 15 -3.98 -1.11 -1.22
N PHE A 16 -5.25 -1.35 -1.57
CA PHE A 16 -5.71 -2.66 -2.05
C PHE A 16 -5.13 -3.05 -3.44
N PRO A 17 -5.11 -2.16 -4.45
CA PRO A 17 -4.41 -2.44 -5.70
C PRO A 17 -2.90 -2.54 -5.55
N GLN A 18 -2.31 -1.80 -4.62
CA GLN A 18 -0.88 -1.92 -4.34
C GLN A 18 -0.53 -3.32 -3.80
N ARG A 19 -1.41 -3.99 -3.03
CA ARG A 19 -1.20 -5.40 -2.64
C ARG A 19 -0.97 -6.29 -3.86
N VAL A 20 -1.79 -6.11 -4.88
CA VAL A 20 -1.75 -6.90 -6.13
C VAL A 20 -0.50 -6.54 -6.94
N ALA A 21 -0.23 -5.25 -7.13
CA ALA A 21 0.96 -4.78 -7.85
C ALA A 21 2.25 -5.30 -7.18
N LEU A 22 2.35 -5.19 -5.85
CA LEU A 22 3.48 -5.71 -5.09
C LEU A 22 3.67 -7.22 -5.31
N THR A 23 2.59 -7.98 -5.29
CA THR A 23 2.62 -9.44 -5.52
C THR A 23 3.03 -9.80 -6.95
N LEU A 24 2.57 -9.05 -7.95
CA LEU A 24 2.97 -9.23 -9.34
C LEU A 24 4.46 -8.94 -9.54
N GLU A 25 4.97 -7.86 -8.93
CA GLU A 25 6.38 -7.49 -8.99
C GLU A 25 7.28 -8.49 -8.26
N GLU A 26 6.87 -8.99 -7.09
CA GLU A 26 7.58 -10.06 -6.37
C GLU A 26 7.70 -11.33 -7.20
N GLY A 27 6.61 -11.72 -7.86
CA GLY A 27 6.60 -12.90 -8.72
C GLY A 27 7.28 -12.69 -10.07
N ASN A 28 7.76 -11.49 -10.38
CA ASN A 28 8.21 -11.09 -11.72
C ASN A 28 7.17 -11.44 -12.80
N ILE A 29 5.89 -11.27 -12.48
CA ILE A 29 4.76 -11.61 -13.34
C ILE A 29 4.42 -10.40 -14.22
N PRO A 30 4.52 -10.49 -15.56
CA PRO A 30 4.20 -9.37 -16.44
C PRO A 30 2.72 -8.98 -16.38
N TYR A 31 2.45 -7.68 -16.29
CA TYR A 31 1.10 -7.14 -16.27
C TYR A 31 1.03 -5.74 -16.91
N ASP A 32 -0.13 -5.39 -17.44
CA ASP A 32 -0.50 -4.03 -17.80
C ASP A 32 -1.35 -3.42 -16.67
N THR A 33 -1.26 -2.11 -16.47
CA THR A 33 -2.08 -1.38 -15.48
C THR A 33 -2.95 -0.35 -16.19
N ILE A 34 -4.22 -0.29 -15.82
CA ILE A 34 -5.14 0.80 -16.16
C ILE A 34 -5.47 1.53 -14.85
N SER A 35 -4.82 2.67 -14.64
CA SER A 35 -5.00 3.48 -13.43
C SER A 35 -5.90 4.69 -13.67
N PHE A 36 -6.67 5.06 -12.65
CA PHE A 36 -7.47 6.29 -12.61
C PHE A 36 -7.57 6.79 -11.18
N GLU A 37 -8.00 8.04 -11.01
CA GLU A 37 -8.18 8.63 -9.68
C GLU A 37 -9.32 7.95 -8.92
N LEU A 38 -9.10 7.64 -7.65
CA LEU A 38 -10.07 6.89 -6.85
C LEU A 38 -11.36 7.67 -6.60
N LEU A 39 -11.27 9.00 -6.51
CA LEU A 39 -12.40 9.92 -6.26
C LEU A 39 -13.09 10.39 -7.54
N ASP A 40 -12.46 10.21 -8.69
CA ASP A 40 -12.98 10.64 -10.01
C ASP A 40 -12.87 9.48 -10.99
N LYS A 41 -13.49 8.35 -10.63
CA LYS A 41 -13.48 7.16 -11.47
C LYS A 41 -14.25 7.45 -12.77
N PRO A 42 -13.71 7.08 -13.93
CA PRO A 42 -14.40 7.32 -15.19
C PRO A 42 -15.65 6.43 -15.30
N ASP A 43 -16.73 6.99 -15.87
CA ASP A 43 -18.03 6.30 -15.97
C ASP A 43 -17.93 4.94 -16.69
N TRP A 44 -17.07 4.86 -17.71
CA TRP A 44 -16.84 3.63 -18.47
C TRP A 44 -16.37 2.46 -17.58
N TYR A 45 -15.70 2.72 -16.45
CA TYR A 45 -15.24 1.65 -15.57
C TYR A 45 -16.42 0.92 -14.94
N LYS A 46 -17.39 1.68 -14.42
CA LYS A 46 -18.62 1.14 -13.85
C LYS A 46 -19.50 0.50 -14.91
N GLU A 47 -19.63 1.14 -16.07
CA GLU A 47 -20.55 0.72 -17.12
C GLU A 47 -20.07 -0.50 -17.90
N LYS A 48 -18.75 -0.61 -18.15
CA LYS A 48 -18.20 -1.59 -19.09
C LYS A 48 -17.30 -2.65 -18.47
N VAL A 49 -16.73 -2.38 -17.29
CA VAL A 49 -15.70 -3.24 -16.70
C VAL A 49 -16.21 -3.90 -15.43
N TYR A 50 -16.50 -3.11 -14.39
CA TYR A 50 -16.89 -3.63 -13.09
C TYR A 50 -17.99 -2.78 -12.45
N PRO A 51 -19.26 -3.22 -12.46
CA PRO A 51 -20.40 -2.44 -11.93
C PRO A 51 -20.29 -2.03 -10.46
N ILE A 52 -19.54 -2.80 -9.65
CA ILE A 52 -19.25 -2.45 -8.24
C ILE A 52 -18.31 -1.24 -8.15
N ALA A 53 -17.58 -0.93 -9.22
CA ALA A 53 -16.70 0.23 -9.37
C ALA A 53 -15.63 0.34 -8.26
N GLN A 54 -15.20 -0.79 -7.71
CA GLN A 54 -14.10 -0.90 -6.75
C GLN A 54 -12.80 -1.28 -7.45
N VAL A 55 -11.68 -1.02 -6.80
CA VAL A 55 -10.35 -1.48 -7.22
C VAL A 55 -9.68 -2.19 -6.02
N PRO A 56 -8.83 -3.20 -6.25
CA PRO A 56 -8.38 -3.70 -7.55
C PRO A 56 -9.43 -4.51 -8.30
N TYR A 57 -9.26 -4.57 -9.62
CA TYR A 57 -9.94 -5.53 -10.47
C TYR A 57 -8.95 -6.11 -11.48
N LEU A 58 -8.83 -7.43 -11.54
CA LEU A 58 -7.88 -8.15 -12.37
C LEU A 58 -8.62 -8.86 -13.51
N VAL A 59 -8.13 -8.71 -14.73
CA VAL A 59 -8.54 -9.49 -15.91
C VAL A 59 -7.38 -10.38 -16.33
N TYR A 60 -7.65 -11.67 -16.53
CA TYR A 60 -6.64 -12.66 -16.87
C TYR A 60 -6.86 -13.25 -18.27
N GLY A 61 -5.88 -13.08 -19.15
CA GLY A 61 -5.88 -13.49 -20.54
C GLY A 61 -6.45 -12.44 -21.49
N GLY A 62 -6.47 -12.78 -22.78
CA GLY A 62 -7.05 -11.94 -23.83
C GLY A 62 -6.08 -10.90 -24.40
N PRO A 63 -6.59 -9.99 -25.27
CA PRO A 63 -5.77 -8.94 -25.86
C PRO A 63 -5.39 -7.88 -24.82
N LYS A 64 -4.42 -7.03 -25.17
CA LYS A 64 -4.11 -5.84 -24.37
C LYS A 64 -5.32 -4.91 -24.31
N LEU A 65 -5.78 -4.59 -23.11
CA LEU A 65 -6.87 -3.65 -22.86
C LEU A 65 -6.35 -2.22 -22.70
N GLN A 66 -7.16 -1.25 -23.11
CA GLN A 66 -6.95 0.18 -22.91
C GLN A 66 -8.08 0.79 -22.08
N PRO A 67 -7.91 2.01 -21.52
CA PRO A 67 -8.99 2.73 -20.88
C PRO A 67 -10.24 2.81 -21.77
N GLY A 68 -11.39 2.39 -21.25
CA GLY A 68 -12.66 2.37 -21.99
C GLY A 68 -12.99 1.10 -22.75
N ASP A 69 -12.05 0.16 -22.89
CA ASP A 69 -12.30 -1.18 -23.42
C ASP A 69 -13.11 -2.02 -22.42
N ALA A 70 -14.06 -2.80 -22.94
CA ALA A 70 -14.77 -3.80 -22.15
C ALA A 70 -13.97 -5.11 -22.19
N PRO A 71 -13.57 -5.70 -21.05
CA PRO A 71 -13.00 -7.04 -21.04
C PRO A 71 -14.02 -8.05 -21.57
N SER A 72 -13.56 -9.08 -22.27
CA SER A 72 -14.45 -10.16 -22.72
C SER A 72 -15.09 -10.84 -21.50
N PRO A 73 -16.43 -11.01 -21.46
CA PRO A 73 -17.12 -11.70 -20.36
C PRO A 73 -16.66 -13.15 -20.15
N SER A 74 -16.03 -13.76 -21.15
CA SER A 74 -15.51 -15.13 -21.08
C SER A 74 -14.15 -15.24 -20.38
N LEU A 75 -13.46 -14.11 -20.12
CA LEU A 75 -12.17 -14.11 -19.43
C LEU A 75 -12.39 -14.22 -17.92
N PRO A 76 -11.48 -14.87 -17.17
CA PRO A 76 -11.45 -14.77 -15.72
C PRO A 76 -11.24 -13.32 -15.28
N GLN A 77 -12.14 -12.84 -14.43
CA GLN A 77 -12.11 -11.49 -13.88
C GLN A 77 -12.38 -11.55 -12.38
N LEU A 78 -11.55 -10.87 -11.58
CA LEU A 78 -11.56 -10.98 -10.12
C LEU A 78 -11.48 -9.61 -9.47
N GLY A 79 -12.44 -9.32 -8.58
CA GLY A 79 -12.30 -8.30 -7.55
C GLY A 79 -11.68 -8.89 -6.28
N GLU A 80 -11.65 -8.11 -5.20
CA GLU A 80 -11.12 -8.48 -3.87
C GLU A 80 -9.61 -8.74 -3.83
N SER A 81 -8.85 -7.79 -3.26
CA SER A 81 -7.38 -7.85 -3.27
C SER A 81 -6.81 -9.18 -2.75
N LEU A 82 -7.28 -9.70 -1.62
CA LEU A 82 -6.77 -10.95 -1.04
C LEU A 82 -7.10 -12.19 -1.88
N VAL A 83 -8.27 -12.21 -2.53
CA VAL A 83 -8.64 -13.28 -3.46
C VAL A 83 -7.74 -13.26 -4.69
N ILE A 84 -7.44 -12.06 -5.20
CA ILE A 84 -6.48 -11.88 -6.30
C ILE A 84 -5.09 -12.37 -5.89
N LEU A 85 -4.64 -12.11 -4.65
CA LEU A 85 -3.34 -12.58 -4.17
C LEU A 85 -3.24 -14.12 -4.17
N GLU A 86 -4.26 -14.81 -3.65
CA GLU A 86 -4.32 -16.29 -3.66
C GLU A 86 -4.37 -16.82 -5.10
N PHE A 87 -5.16 -16.20 -5.98
CA PHE A 87 -5.20 -16.56 -7.40
C PHE A 87 -3.81 -16.45 -8.04
N LEU A 88 -3.06 -15.38 -7.78
CA LEU A 88 -1.70 -15.21 -8.31
C LEU A 88 -0.75 -16.28 -7.75
N ALA A 89 -0.87 -16.62 -6.47
CA ALA A 89 -0.06 -17.68 -5.86
C ALA A 89 -0.33 -19.06 -6.50
N ASP A 90 -1.58 -19.36 -6.83
CA ASP A 90 -1.99 -20.62 -7.46
C ASP A 90 -1.69 -20.66 -8.97
N ALA A 91 -1.87 -19.54 -9.67
CA ALA A 91 -1.63 -19.43 -11.11
C ALA A 91 -0.13 -19.41 -11.46
N PHE A 92 0.72 -18.98 -10.53
CA PHE A 92 2.18 -18.84 -10.70
C PHE A 92 2.96 -19.53 -9.57
N PRO A 93 2.89 -20.86 -9.43
CA PRO A 93 3.53 -21.57 -8.31
C PRO A 93 5.06 -21.40 -8.28
N SER A 94 5.71 -21.19 -9.43
CA SER A 94 7.15 -20.92 -9.52
C SER A 94 7.56 -19.59 -8.89
N ALA A 95 6.63 -18.65 -8.74
CA ALA A 95 6.87 -17.36 -8.09
C ALA A 95 6.99 -17.47 -6.57
N ARG A 96 6.61 -18.62 -5.97
CA ARG A 96 6.71 -18.88 -4.53
C ARG A 96 6.08 -17.78 -3.65
N LEU A 97 4.94 -17.23 -4.10
CA LEU A 97 4.20 -16.16 -3.41
C LEU A 97 3.57 -16.63 -2.08
N LEU A 98 3.54 -17.94 -1.85
CA LEU A 98 3.21 -18.57 -0.59
C LEU A 98 4.25 -19.66 -0.30
N PRO A 99 4.53 -19.95 0.99
CA PRO A 99 5.36 -21.09 1.37
C PRO A 99 4.82 -22.41 0.81
N SER A 100 5.71 -23.38 0.60
CA SER A 100 5.34 -24.76 0.24
C SER A 100 4.75 -25.52 1.43
N ASP A 101 5.21 -25.22 2.64
CA ASP A 101 4.72 -25.84 3.87
C ASP A 101 3.24 -25.47 4.14
N PRO A 102 2.34 -26.46 4.28
CA PRO A 102 0.91 -26.19 4.49
C PRO A 102 0.60 -25.40 5.77
N PHE A 103 1.38 -25.60 6.84
CA PHE A 103 1.16 -24.90 8.10
C PHE A 103 1.58 -23.42 7.99
N LEU A 104 2.69 -23.13 7.31
CA LEU A 104 3.10 -21.75 7.01
C LEU A 104 2.12 -21.06 6.05
N ARG A 105 1.51 -21.77 5.10
CA ARG A 105 0.38 -21.23 4.30
C ARG A 105 -0.81 -20.86 5.18
N ALA A 106 -1.15 -21.69 6.17
CA ALA A 106 -2.21 -21.39 7.13
C ALA A 106 -1.86 -20.17 8.00
N LYS A 107 -0.61 -20.06 8.47
CA LYS A 107 -0.13 -18.86 9.17
C LYS A 107 -0.24 -17.60 8.31
N ALA A 108 0.05 -17.68 7.01
CA ALA A 108 -0.02 -16.53 6.11
C ALA A 108 -1.46 -16.01 6.00
N ARG A 109 -2.42 -16.93 5.90
CA ARG A 109 -3.84 -16.60 5.89
C ARG A 109 -4.32 -16.04 7.23
N LEU A 110 -3.86 -16.57 8.35
CA LEU A 110 -4.14 -16.01 9.67
C LEU A 110 -3.58 -14.59 9.82
N PHE A 111 -2.39 -14.34 9.29
CA PHE A 111 -1.82 -13.00 9.25
C PHE A 111 -2.66 -12.05 8.39
N CYS A 112 -3.03 -12.43 7.16
CA CYS A 112 -3.96 -11.65 6.33
C CYS A 112 -5.28 -11.36 7.06
N ARG A 113 -5.83 -12.36 7.76
CA ARG A 113 -7.04 -12.20 8.57
C ARG A 113 -6.85 -11.19 9.70
N ALA A 114 -5.73 -11.23 10.42
CA ALA A 114 -5.42 -10.23 11.44
C ALA A 114 -5.31 -8.82 10.86
N VAL A 115 -4.78 -8.68 9.64
CA VAL A 115 -4.77 -7.39 8.94
C VAL A 115 -6.19 -6.88 8.71
N GLU A 116 -7.09 -7.72 8.18
CA GLU A 116 -8.47 -7.32 7.88
C GLU A 116 -9.34 -7.12 9.13
N GLU A 117 -9.16 -7.93 10.18
CA GLU A 117 -10.04 -7.92 11.35
C GLU A 117 -9.52 -7.05 12.50
N LYS A 118 -8.23 -6.69 12.52
CA LYS A 118 -7.61 -5.90 13.61
C LYS A 118 -7.02 -4.61 13.08
N TYR A 119 -6.11 -4.71 12.13
CA TYR A 119 -5.37 -3.54 11.65
C TYR A 119 -6.22 -2.58 10.83
N ASN A 120 -6.92 -3.05 9.81
CA ASN A 120 -7.76 -2.20 8.96
C ASN A 120 -8.87 -1.48 9.75
N PRO A 121 -9.58 -2.12 10.70
CA PRO A 121 -10.55 -1.43 11.56
C PRO A 121 -9.91 -0.36 12.45
N ALA A 122 -8.74 -0.62 13.04
CA ALA A 122 -8.02 0.37 13.84
C ALA A 122 -7.56 1.56 13.00
N PHE A 123 -7.01 1.31 11.82
CA PHE A 123 -6.68 2.35 10.83
C PHE A 123 -7.90 3.22 10.52
N MET A 124 -9.03 2.59 10.15
CA MET A 124 -10.26 3.33 9.84
C MET A 124 -10.81 4.09 11.06
N GLY A 125 -10.71 3.49 12.25
CA GLY A 125 -11.10 4.10 13.52
C GLY A 125 -10.33 5.40 13.77
N VAL A 126 -9.01 5.31 13.77
CA VAL A 126 -8.11 6.43 14.11
C VAL A 126 -8.21 7.54 13.07
N PHE A 127 -8.01 7.23 11.78
CA PHE A 127 -7.87 8.26 10.75
C PHE A 127 -9.21 8.83 10.24
N PHE A 128 -10.33 8.13 10.41
CA PHE A 128 -11.62 8.57 9.84
C PHE A 128 -12.76 8.67 10.85
N LYS A 129 -12.61 8.07 12.04
CA LYS A 129 -13.68 8.02 13.05
C LYS A 129 -13.25 8.58 14.42
N GLN A 130 -12.10 9.24 14.50
CA GLN A 130 -11.58 9.86 15.73
C GLN A 130 -11.39 8.87 16.89
N ALA A 131 -11.09 7.60 16.59
CA ALA A 131 -10.70 6.65 17.62
C ALA A 131 -9.33 7.04 18.22
N PRO A 132 -9.03 6.64 19.47
CA PRO A 132 -7.74 6.94 20.10
C PRO A 132 -6.57 6.34 19.33
N LYS A 133 -5.44 7.05 19.26
CA LYS A 133 -4.22 6.56 18.59
C LYS A 133 -3.68 5.26 19.21
N GLU A 134 -4.04 4.98 20.47
CA GLU A 134 -3.73 3.75 21.18
C GLU A 134 -4.31 2.51 20.49
N ASP A 135 -5.45 2.64 19.79
CA ASP A 135 -6.03 1.55 19.00
C ASP A 135 -5.10 1.15 17.84
N LEU A 136 -4.42 2.14 17.24
CA LEU A 136 -3.42 1.88 16.21
C LEU A 136 -2.20 1.18 16.80
N TYR A 137 -1.73 1.58 17.98
CA TYR A 137 -0.62 0.89 18.66
C TYR A 137 -0.96 -0.56 18.96
N ALA A 138 -2.12 -0.82 19.56
CA ALA A 138 -2.56 -2.17 19.88
C ALA A 138 -2.68 -3.05 18.63
N ALA A 139 -3.16 -2.49 17.51
CA ALA A 139 -3.21 -3.20 16.24
C ALA A 139 -1.81 -3.50 15.68
N VAL A 140 -0.88 -2.55 15.74
CA VAL A 140 0.50 -2.77 15.27
C VAL A 140 1.23 -3.77 16.17
N GLU A 141 1.03 -3.73 17.49
CA GLU A 141 1.57 -4.72 18.44
C GLU A 141 1.02 -6.11 18.13
N HIS A 142 -0.27 -6.22 17.82
CA HIS A 142 -0.88 -7.49 17.42
C HIS A 142 -0.25 -8.05 16.15
N ILE A 143 -0.08 -7.25 15.10
CA ILE A 143 0.57 -7.69 13.85
C ILE A 143 2.04 -8.04 14.11
N GLN A 144 2.76 -7.23 14.89
CA GLN A 144 4.15 -7.50 15.26
C GLN A 144 4.30 -8.83 16.01
N GLY A 145 3.37 -9.16 16.91
CA GLY A 145 3.38 -10.41 17.66
C GLY A 145 3.18 -11.66 16.80
N LEU A 146 2.73 -11.51 15.55
CA LEU A 146 2.64 -12.61 14.58
C LEU A 146 3.92 -12.81 13.76
N LEU A 147 4.83 -11.83 13.76
CA LEU A 147 6.10 -11.89 13.04
C LEU A 147 7.08 -12.85 13.73
N PRO A 148 7.97 -13.52 12.98
CA PRO A 148 9.13 -14.20 13.56
C PRO A 148 9.95 -13.21 14.41
N PRO A 149 10.48 -13.58 15.58
CA PRO A 149 11.03 -12.63 16.56
C PRO A 149 12.28 -11.89 16.09
N ASP A 150 13.15 -12.56 15.34
CA ASP A 150 14.46 -12.01 15.00
C ASP A 150 14.43 -11.21 13.70
N SER A 151 14.01 -11.82 12.59
CA SER A 151 14.09 -11.24 11.25
C SER A 151 13.10 -11.87 10.28
N GLY A 152 12.95 -11.25 9.12
CA GLY A 152 12.19 -11.77 8.00
C GLY A 152 10.78 -11.20 7.92
N PHE A 153 9.94 -11.94 7.23
CA PHE A 153 8.64 -11.53 6.73
C PHE A 153 7.50 -12.13 7.57
N ALA A 154 6.26 -11.89 7.17
CA ALA A 154 5.05 -12.20 7.93
C ALA A 154 4.98 -13.64 8.47
N VAL A 155 5.53 -14.61 7.73
CA VAL A 155 5.45 -16.04 8.08
C VAL A 155 6.77 -16.79 8.12
N GLY A 156 7.91 -16.10 8.00
CA GLY A 156 9.22 -16.74 8.00
C GLY A 156 10.29 -15.90 7.32
N GLY A 157 11.37 -16.54 6.87
CA GLY A 157 12.48 -15.87 6.19
C GLY A 157 12.18 -15.43 4.75
N GLU A 158 11.15 -16.00 4.11
CA GLU A 158 10.74 -15.66 2.74
C GLU A 158 9.49 -14.78 2.73
N TRP A 159 9.44 -13.87 1.75
CA TRP A 159 8.30 -12.99 1.49
C TRP A 159 7.09 -13.80 1.01
N SER A 160 5.88 -13.33 1.32
CA SER A 160 4.62 -13.97 0.92
C SER A 160 3.51 -12.95 0.68
N ILE A 161 2.37 -13.42 0.16
CA ILE A 161 1.17 -12.58 0.03
C ILE A 161 0.68 -11.97 1.36
N ALA A 162 1.08 -12.52 2.51
CA ALA A 162 0.77 -11.92 3.82
C ALA A 162 1.47 -10.57 4.01
N ASP A 163 2.69 -10.43 3.48
CA ASP A 163 3.43 -9.17 3.48
C ASP A 163 2.76 -8.16 2.54
N ALA A 164 2.33 -8.61 1.35
CA ALA A 164 1.52 -7.79 0.45
C ALA A 164 0.21 -7.33 1.09
N ALA A 165 -0.42 -8.13 1.94
CA ALA A 165 -1.66 -7.76 2.61
C ALA A 165 -1.48 -6.57 3.58
N PHE A 166 -0.35 -6.52 4.28
CA PHE A 166 -0.13 -5.54 5.35
C PHE A 166 0.66 -4.30 4.91
N LEU A 167 1.77 -4.49 4.19
CA LEU A 167 2.75 -3.43 3.92
C LEU A 167 2.14 -2.16 3.29
N PRO A 168 1.28 -2.23 2.26
CA PRO A 168 0.69 -1.03 1.66
C PRO A 168 -0.15 -0.17 2.62
N GLY A 169 -0.85 -0.81 3.57
CA GLY A 169 -1.64 -0.11 4.59
C GLY A 169 -0.73 0.54 5.64
N TYR A 170 0.31 -0.18 6.06
CA TYR A 170 1.27 0.32 7.04
C TYR A 170 2.09 1.50 6.52
N LEU A 171 2.53 1.45 5.27
CA LEU A 171 3.20 2.58 4.61
C LEU A 171 2.32 3.82 4.56
N ARG A 172 1.03 3.68 4.24
CA ARG A 172 0.07 4.80 4.27
C ARG A 172 -0.15 5.34 5.67
N THR A 173 -0.23 4.49 6.69
CA THR A 173 -0.30 4.93 8.09
C THR A 173 0.84 5.88 8.43
N LEU A 174 2.07 5.50 8.10
CA LEU A 174 3.25 6.31 8.42
C LEU A 174 3.24 7.65 7.69
N VAL A 175 2.87 7.67 6.40
CA VAL A 175 2.82 8.93 5.64
C VAL A 175 1.65 9.81 6.05
N ILE A 176 0.48 9.24 6.38
CA ILE A 176 -0.65 10.01 6.89
C ILE A 176 -0.29 10.66 8.23
N LEU A 177 0.36 9.94 9.15
CA LEU A 177 0.83 10.53 10.41
C LEU A 177 1.91 11.60 10.19
N GLU A 178 2.77 11.43 9.19
CA GLU A 178 3.82 12.40 8.85
C GLU A 178 3.26 13.68 8.21
N LEU A 179 2.23 13.56 7.38
CA LEU A 179 1.59 14.68 6.72
C LEU A 179 0.50 15.34 7.56
N ASP A 180 -0.09 14.60 8.52
CA ASP A 180 -1.23 14.99 9.35
C ASP A 180 -2.30 15.76 8.56
N PRO A 181 -2.91 15.13 7.54
CA PRO A 181 -3.87 15.83 6.71
C PRO A 181 -5.12 16.20 7.51
N ALA A 182 -5.77 17.30 7.12
CA ALA A 182 -6.99 17.78 7.78
C ALA A 182 -8.09 16.70 7.93
N LEU A 183 -8.10 15.70 7.05
CA LEU A 183 -9.03 14.56 7.11
C LEU A 183 -8.80 13.64 8.31
N SER A 184 -7.57 13.55 8.83
CA SER A 184 -7.18 12.64 9.92
C SER A 184 -7.69 13.07 11.30
N ARG A 185 -8.21 14.30 11.43
CA ARG A 185 -8.91 14.81 12.62
C ARG A 185 -8.13 14.62 13.95
N PHE A 186 -6.80 14.56 13.90
CA PHE A 186 -5.97 14.46 15.09
C PHE A 186 -6.05 15.73 15.94
N ALA A 187 -5.93 15.58 17.26
CA ALA A 187 -5.61 16.72 18.13
C ALA A 187 -4.21 17.25 17.79
N PRO A 188 -3.92 18.55 17.99
CA PRO A 188 -2.62 19.13 17.70
C PRO A 188 -1.47 18.32 18.33
N GLY A 189 -0.52 17.88 17.49
CA GLY A 189 0.66 17.10 17.91
C GLY A 189 0.44 15.59 18.06
N ALA A 190 -0.80 15.10 18.09
CA ALA A 190 -1.08 13.68 18.31
C ALA A 190 -0.59 12.78 17.16
N ALA A 191 -0.64 13.27 15.90
CA ALA A 191 -0.12 12.53 14.74
C ALA A 191 1.41 12.37 14.80
N ALA A 192 2.12 13.44 15.16
CA ALA A 192 3.57 13.44 15.31
C ALA A 192 4.03 12.53 16.47
N GLU A 193 3.32 12.56 17.59
CA GLU A 193 3.56 11.65 18.72
C GLU A 193 3.37 10.19 18.31
N ALA A 194 2.27 9.88 17.60
CA ALA A 194 2.03 8.52 17.11
C ALA A 194 3.07 8.05 16.09
N LEU A 195 3.55 8.95 15.24
CA LEU A 195 4.63 8.64 14.32
C LEU A 195 5.94 8.34 15.05
N ALA A 196 6.31 9.18 16.02
CA ALA A 196 7.51 9.00 16.83
C ALA A 196 7.45 7.68 17.60
N GLU A 197 6.30 7.38 18.21
CA GLU A 197 6.08 6.12 18.91
C GLU A 197 6.30 4.91 18.01
N LEU A 198 5.67 4.87 16.82
CA LEU A 198 5.82 3.75 15.88
C LEU A 198 7.25 3.62 15.33
N ARG A 199 7.96 4.74 15.13
CA ARG A 199 9.30 4.76 14.52
C ARG A 199 10.46 4.57 15.50
N GLU A 200 10.28 4.91 16.77
CA GLU A 200 11.39 5.04 17.72
C GLU A 200 11.20 4.21 19.00
N ALA A 201 9.96 3.89 19.40
CA ALA A 201 9.75 3.19 20.65
C ALA A 201 10.28 1.74 20.60
N PRO A 202 11.02 1.26 21.62
CA PRO A 202 11.57 -0.10 21.64
C PRO A 202 10.53 -1.20 21.49
N ARG A 203 9.28 -0.97 21.94
CA ARG A 203 8.19 -1.92 21.79
C ARG A 203 7.82 -2.21 20.34
N PHE A 204 8.20 -1.35 19.39
CA PHE A 204 7.99 -1.53 17.95
C PHE A 204 9.27 -1.90 17.18
N ALA A 205 10.36 -2.27 17.88
CA ALA A 205 11.63 -2.57 17.23
C ALA A 205 11.53 -3.66 16.15
N ARG A 206 10.70 -4.68 16.38
CA ARG A 206 10.51 -5.75 15.41
C ARG A 206 9.73 -5.28 14.17
N MET A 207 8.73 -4.44 14.34
CA MET A 207 7.97 -3.81 13.26
C MET A 207 8.84 -2.84 12.46
N GLN A 208 9.73 -2.11 13.13
CA GLN A 208 10.73 -1.25 12.49
C GLN A 208 11.65 -2.09 11.60
N ARG A 209 12.20 -3.19 12.12
CA ARG A 209 13.00 -4.13 11.33
C ARG A 209 12.22 -4.75 10.15
N TYR A 210 10.97 -5.15 10.37
CA TYR A 210 10.10 -5.67 9.31
C TYR A 210 9.94 -4.66 8.16
N LEU A 211 9.73 -3.39 8.51
CA LEU A 211 9.59 -2.32 7.54
C LEU A 211 10.89 -2.10 6.76
N GLU A 212 12.04 -2.09 7.44
CA GLU A 212 13.36 -1.99 6.80
C GLU A 212 13.58 -3.13 5.79
N GLU A 213 13.39 -4.38 6.22
CA GLU A 213 13.54 -5.58 5.38
C GLU A 213 12.55 -5.58 4.20
N SER A 214 11.31 -5.15 4.43
CA SER A 214 10.29 -5.03 3.39
C SER A 214 10.63 -3.95 2.36
N MET A 215 11.09 -2.78 2.82
CA MET A 215 11.42 -1.66 1.93
C MET A 215 12.77 -1.81 1.24
N ALA A 216 13.64 -2.74 1.69
CA ALA A 216 14.83 -3.12 0.94
C ALA A 216 14.48 -3.81 -0.39
N ARG A 217 13.30 -4.44 -0.50
CA ARG A 217 12.87 -5.21 -1.68
C ARG A 217 12.61 -4.31 -2.89
N PRO A 218 13.11 -4.65 -4.10
CA PRO A 218 12.89 -3.86 -5.32
C PRO A 218 11.41 -3.65 -5.66
N SER A 219 10.58 -4.68 -5.46
CA SER A 219 9.14 -4.68 -5.64
C SER A 219 8.43 -3.62 -4.78
N ALA A 220 8.79 -3.53 -3.49
CA ALA A 220 8.24 -2.56 -2.56
C ALA A 220 8.59 -1.13 -2.98
N LYS A 221 9.85 -0.88 -3.36
CA LYS A 221 10.29 0.43 -3.87
C LYS A 221 9.56 0.81 -5.16
N LYS A 222 9.43 -0.14 -6.11
CA LYS A 222 8.80 0.09 -7.42
C LYS A 222 7.31 0.38 -7.32
N THR A 223 6.63 -0.21 -6.35
CA THR A 223 5.17 -0.08 -6.18
C THR A 223 4.75 0.98 -5.18
N TRP A 224 5.69 1.69 -4.58
CA TRP A 224 5.43 2.70 -3.57
C TRP A 224 5.80 4.10 -4.05
N ASP A 225 4.78 4.95 -4.24
CA ASP A 225 4.94 6.40 -4.37
C ASP A 225 4.23 7.07 -3.19
N PRO A 226 4.97 7.59 -2.19
CA PRO A 226 4.38 8.22 -1.00
C PRO A 226 3.61 9.51 -1.33
N VAL A 227 3.93 10.22 -2.41
CA VAL A 227 3.20 11.44 -2.81
C VAL A 227 1.83 11.06 -3.35
N ARG A 228 1.78 10.08 -4.26
CA ARG A 228 0.53 9.66 -4.88
C ARG A 228 -0.33 8.79 -3.96
N SER A 229 0.29 8.03 -3.07
CA SER A 229 -0.40 7.17 -2.10
C SER A 229 -1.22 7.95 -1.06
N VAL A 230 -0.91 9.24 -0.85
CA VAL A 230 -1.64 10.10 0.10
C VAL A 230 -2.43 11.21 -0.60
N LEU A 231 -2.48 11.24 -1.95
CA LEU A 231 -3.44 12.06 -2.70
C LEU A 231 -4.92 11.66 -2.50
N PHE A 232 -5.20 10.79 -1.52
CA PHE A 232 -6.50 10.57 -0.91
C PHE A 232 -7.08 11.89 -0.39
N GLY A 233 -7.91 12.56 -1.19
CA GLY A 233 -8.74 13.69 -0.75
C GLY A 233 -8.16 15.11 -0.91
N PHE A 234 -6.92 15.28 -1.40
CA PHE A 234 -6.33 16.61 -1.54
C PHE A 234 -6.85 17.42 -2.75
N GLY A 235 -7.50 16.79 -3.74
CA GLY A 235 -7.82 17.43 -5.02
C GLY A 235 -9.19 18.14 -5.16
N ARG A 236 -10.15 17.95 -4.25
CA ARG A 236 -11.48 18.61 -4.37
C ARG A 236 -12.07 19.21 -3.09
N GLY A 237 -11.66 18.77 -1.90
CA GLY A 237 -12.29 19.15 -0.62
C GLY A 237 -11.60 20.24 0.19
N VAL A 238 -10.31 20.51 -0.05
CA VAL A 238 -9.55 21.57 0.64
C VAL A 238 -9.64 22.92 -0.10
N LEU A 239 -10.11 22.90 -1.35
CA LEU A 239 -10.37 24.10 -2.16
C LEU A 239 -11.87 24.27 -2.48
N PRO A 240 -12.73 24.56 -1.48
CA PRO A 240 -13.87 25.40 -1.77
C PRO A 240 -14.06 26.51 -0.72
N ARG A 241 -13.21 27.54 -0.82
CA ARG A 241 -13.63 28.93 -0.61
C ARG A 241 -12.95 29.97 -1.50
N ALA A 242 -11.93 29.58 -2.27
CA ALA A 242 -11.23 30.47 -3.20
C ALA A 242 -11.55 30.17 -4.69
N ARG A 243 -12.74 29.63 -5.00
CA ARG A 243 -13.16 29.36 -6.39
C ARG A 243 -14.09 30.42 -6.99
N ARG A 244 -14.15 31.58 -6.35
CA ARG A 244 -14.68 32.83 -6.92
C ARG A 244 -13.74 33.95 -6.51
N GLU A 245 -12.62 34.06 -7.20
CA GLU A 245 -11.93 35.31 -7.55
C GLU A 245 -10.54 34.96 -8.06
N PHE A 246 -10.22 35.52 -9.22
CA PHE A 246 -8.98 35.33 -9.96
C PHE A 246 -7.76 35.81 -9.16
N THR A 247 -6.61 35.13 -9.27
CA THR A 247 -5.30 35.68 -9.71
C THR A 247 -4.17 34.64 -9.57
N GLY A 248 -3.14 34.75 -10.44
CA GLY A 248 -2.15 33.71 -10.78
C GLY A 248 -1.12 33.31 -9.73
N ASP A 249 -1.20 33.75 -8.47
CA ASP A 249 -0.25 33.39 -7.41
C ASP A 249 -0.45 31.97 -6.84
N MET A 250 -1.61 31.36 -7.10
CA MET A 250 -2.00 30.10 -6.46
C MET A 250 -1.44 28.84 -7.15
N MET A 251 -1.06 28.91 -8.43
CA MET A 251 -0.32 27.83 -9.09
C MET A 251 1.07 27.62 -8.45
N LEU A 252 1.70 28.71 -7.99
CA LEU A 252 2.97 28.63 -7.28
C LEU A 252 2.81 27.97 -5.91
N THR A 253 1.64 28.06 -5.26
CA THR A 253 1.39 27.44 -3.94
C THR A 253 1.06 25.95 -4.02
N GLU A 254 0.33 25.51 -5.04
CA GLU A 254 0.08 24.07 -5.30
C GLU A 254 1.38 23.35 -5.71
N VAL A 255 2.18 24.00 -6.56
CA VAL A 255 3.53 23.55 -6.90
C VAL A 255 4.42 23.57 -5.64
N ASN A 256 4.36 24.59 -4.80
CA ASN A 256 5.13 24.64 -3.54
C ASN A 256 4.67 23.62 -2.50
N LEU A 257 3.39 23.21 -2.46
CA LEU A 257 2.92 22.14 -1.59
C LEU A 257 3.39 20.78 -2.09
N GLN A 258 3.27 20.51 -3.40
CA GLN A 258 3.84 19.32 -4.01
C GLN A 258 5.35 19.29 -3.88
N VAL A 259 6.05 20.42 -3.99
CA VAL A 259 7.51 20.55 -3.81
C VAL A 259 7.89 20.44 -2.34
N SER A 260 7.11 20.95 -1.38
CA SER A 260 7.36 20.85 0.06
C SER A 260 7.08 19.42 0.59
N VAL A 261 6.02 18.78 0.12
CA VAL A 261 5.72 17.37 0.38
C VAL A 261 6.75 16.47 -0.29
N LYS A 262 7.09 16.69 -1.57
CA LYS A 262 8.20 16.00 -2.25
C LYS A 262 9.55 16.25 -1.58
N ALA A 263 9.83 17.46 -1.10
CA ALA A 263 11.11 17.78 -0.46
C ALA A 263 11.19 17.22 0.97
N LYS A 264 10.09 17.18 1.73
CA LYS A 264 10.04 16.53 3.05
C LYS A 264 10.15 15.01 2.93
N ILE A 265 9.46 14.41 1.95
CA ILE A 265 9.49 12.98 1.67
C ILE A 265 10.85 12.55 1.09
N ALA A 266 11.38 13.27 0.07
CA ALA A 266 12.65 12.92 -0.58
C ALA A 266 13.85 13.07 0.36
N ARG A 267 13.95 14.17 1.14
CA ARG A 267 15.08 14.39 2.06
C ARG A 267 15.15 13.38 3.21
N ARG A 268 14.12 12.57 3.44
CA ARG A 268 14.03 11.64 4.57
C ARG A 268 13.90 10.17 4.17
N PHE A 269 13.46 9.87 2.95
CA PHE A 269 13.62 8.54 2.38
C PHE A 269 15.09 8.19 2.10
N ASP A 270 15.90 9.20 1.75
CA ASP A 270 17.36 9.07 1.65
C ASP A 270 18.01 8.73 3.00
N PHE A 271 17.43 9.16 4.13
CA PHE A 271 17.93 8.82 5.46
C PHE A 271 17.72 7.32 5.79
N PHE A 272 16.57 6.75 5.42
CA PHE A 272 16.31 5.31 5.59
C PHE A 272 17.20 4.45 4.67
N LEU A 273 17.41 4.88 3.42
CA LEU A 273 18.31 4.19 2.49
C LEU A 273 19.78 4.29 2.94
N ALA A 274 20.20 5.43 3.50
CA ALA A 274 21.55 5.63 4.02
C ALA A 274 21.82 4.78 5.29
N GLN A 275 20.84 4.65 6.20
CA GLN A 275 20.93 3.79 7.38
C GLN A 275 21.07 2.30 6.99
N ALA A 276 20.30 1.85 6.00
CA ALA A 276 20.38 0.48 5.48
C ALA A 276 21.76 0.20 4.85
N GLN A 277 22.28 1.12 4.03
CA GLN A 277 23.60 1.00 3.40
C GLN A 277 24.76 1.04 4.41
N GLN A 278 24.67 1.85 5.46
CA GLN A 278 25.70 1.89 6.51
C GLN A 278 25.77 0.59 7.31
N ARG A 279 24.63 -0.05 7.59
CA ARG A 279 24.59 -1.34 8.30
C ARG A 279 25.06 -2.50 7.43
N GLU A 280 24.76 -2.49 6.13
CA GLU A 280 25.31 -3.47 5.17
C GLU A 280 26.84 -3.38 5.06
N GLN A 281 27.40 -2.16 5.09
CA GLN A 281 28.85 -1.96 5.08
C GLN A 281 29.52 -2.42 6.38
N GLN A 282 28.87 -2.25 7.52
CA GLN A 282 29.38 -2.73 8.82
C GLN A 282 29.35 -4.27 8.90
N GLN A 283 28.32 -4.93 8.36
CA GLN A 283 28.23 -6.40 8.33
C GLN A 283 29.19 -7.07 7.34
N GLN A 284 29.77 -6.33 6.39
CA GLN A 284 30.78 -6.84 5.47
C GLN A 284 32.23 -6.64 5.97
N GLN A 285 32.40 -5.93 7.09
CA GLN A 285 33.71 -5.63 7.70
C GLN A 285 34.01 -6.44 8.97
N ASP A 286 33.02 -7.18 9.49
CA ASP A 286 33.14 -8.15 10.57
C ASP A 286 33.12 -9.60 10.03
#